data_AF-A0A820Z5N4-F1
#
_entry.id   AF-A0A820Z5N4-F1
#
_cell.length_a   1.000
_cell.length_b   1.000
_cell.length_c   1.000
_cell.angle_alpha   90.00
_cell.angle_beta   90.00
_cell.angle_gamma   90.00
#
_symmetry.space_group_name_H-M   'P 1'
#
loop_
_entity.id
_entity.type
_entity.pdbx_description
1 polymer ?
#
loop_
_entity_poly.entity_id
_entity_poly.type
_entity_poly.pdbx_seq_one_letter_code
_entity_poly.pdbx_strand_id
1 'polypeptide(L)'
;MAARVSNRLFSHKLNEVPVHLQTPTFALKWCEEIKKPPAVPIIVNLSIDSKGFYLICVNRVKKEVECFDLALIHDTRTGSQVSLPQGGVEYFDQNHIGLLDVPVTSKWLTIYYGNTFVASELRIEWTEKLFQLGHNQILRNLSSLDCLEKIHSKIIHGLIDLDKRKIPVRNLVQFLCKNNRDSSKNIIKAIYLSATIHPLGFYD
;
A
#
# COMPACT_ATOMS: atom_id res chain seq x y z
N MET A 1 -11.47 51.22 4.54
CA MET A 1 -12.17 50.02 4.04
C MET A 1 -11.14 48.89 3.96
N ALA A 2 -10.98 48.13 5.04
CA ALA A 2 -9.97 47.07 5.11
C ALA A 2 -10.55 45.77 4.53
N ALA A 3 -9.96 45.27 3.45
CA ALA A 3 -10.33 43.98 2.89
C ALA A 3 -10.00 42.88 3.91
N ARG A 4 -11.03 42.18 4.39
CA ARG A 4 -10.89 40.93 5.14
C ARG A 4 -10.19 39.92 4.23
N VAL A 5 -8.91 39.68 4.47
CA VAL A 5 -8.22 38.49 3.96
C VAL A 5 -8.93 37.30 4.58
N SER A 6 -9.71 36.60 3.77
CA SER A 6 -10.37 35.36 4.15
C SER A 6 -9.30 34.37 4.58
N ASN A 7 -9.27 34.03 5.88
CA ASN A 7 -8.50 32.94 6.46
C ASN A 7 -8.99 31.57 5.95
N ARG A 8 -8.92 31.32 4.63
CA ARG A 8 -8.77 29.94 4.13
C ARG A 8 -7.29 29.58 4.25
N LEU A 9 -6.80 29.59 5.47
CA LEU A 9 -5.47 29.10 5.81
C LEU A 9 -5.53 27.58 5.62
N PHE A 10 -5.02 27.11 4.48
CA PHE A 10 -4.63 25.74 4.14
C PHE A 10 -5.19 24.65 5.06
N SER A 11 -6.40 24.16 4.79
CA SER A 11 -6.95 22.97 5.45
C SER A 11 -6.37 21.67 4.86
N HIS A 12 -5.07 21.64 4.58
CA HIS A 12 -4.42 20.37 4.28
C HIS A 12 -4.22 19.69 5.62
N LYS A 13 -5.08 18.73 5.95
CA LYS A 13 -4.82 17.76 7.01
C LYS A 13 -4.35 16.47 6.35
N LEU A 14 -3.54 15.70 7.06
CA LEU A 14 -3.29 14.32 6.67
C LEU A 14 -4.65 13.61 6.72
N ASN A 15 -5.12 13.09 5.58
CA ASN A 15 -6.46 12.53 5.48
C ASN A 15 -6.54 11.30 6.37
N GLU A 16 -7.43 11.31 7.37
CA GLU A 16 -7.68 10.16 8.23
C GLU A 16 -8.06 8.94 7.38
N VAL A 17 -7.44 7.79 7.65
CA VAL A 17 -7.75 6.55 6.95
C VAL A 17 -8.91 5.86 7.68
N PRO A 18 -10.05 5.59 7.03
CA PRO A 18 -11.15 4.85 7.63
C PRO A 18 -10.71 3.49 8.16
N VAL A 19 -11.19 3.10 9.35
CA VAL A 19 -10.82 1.84 10.03
C VAL A 19 -11.04 0.61 9.15
N HIS A 20 -12.11 0.60 8.35
CA HIS A 20 -12.41 -0.53 7.47
C HIS A 20 -11.38 -0.70 6.33
N LEU A 21 -10.70 0.38 5.90
CA LEU A 21 -9.62 0.30 4.90
C LEU A 21 -8.28 -0.08 5.53
N GLN A 22 -8.13 0.08 6.84
CA GLN A 22 -6.96 -0.42 7.58
C GLN A 22 -7.04 -1.93 7.83
N THR A 23 -8.26 -2.48 7.79
CA THR A 23 -8.49 -3.92 7.95
C THR A 23 -8.21 -4.67 6.64
N PRO A 24 -7.50 -5.82 6.68
CA PRO A 24 -7.24 -6.63 5.48
C PRO A 24 -8.53 -7.02 4.75
N THR A 25 -8.68 -6.54 3.52
CA THR A 25 -9.79 -6.86 2.63
C THR A 25 -9.30 -7.83 1.54
N PHE A 26 -10.06 -8.89 1.29
CA PHE A 26 -9.74 -9.86 0.26
C PHE A 26 -9.83 -9.24 -1.14
N ALA A 27 -8.89 -9.60 -2.01
CA ALA A 27 -8.69 -8.98 -3.30
C ALA A 27 -8.05 -9.96 -4.31
N LEU A 28 -8.29 -9.73 -5.60
CA LEU A 28 -7.68 -10.47 -6.70
C LEU A 28 -6.85 -9.51 -7.55
N LYS A 29 -5.52 -9.62 -7.47
CA LYS A 29 -4.56 -8.75 -8.17
C LYS A 29 -4.17 -9.34 -9.52
N TRP A 30 -4.36 -8.58 -10.59
CA TRP A 30 -3.80 -8.85 -11.92
C TRP A 30 -2.55 -8.02 -12.17
N CYS A 31 -1.48 -8.64 -12.69
CA CYS A 31 -0.29 -7.96 -13.18
C CYS A 31 -0.10 -8.26 -14.68
N GLU A 32 -0.02 -7.24 -15.51
CA GLU A 32 0.19 -7.37 -16.96
C GLU A 32 1.56 -7.98 -17.34
N GLU A 33 2.53 -7.97 -16.42
CA GLU A 33 3.83 -8.62 -16.64
C GLU A 33 3.75 -10.15 -16.73
N ILE A 34 2.61 -10.75 -16.36
CA ILE A 34 2.36 -12.19 -16.53
C ILE A 34 2.04 -12.46 -18.01
N LYS A 35 3.08 -12.45 -18.85
CA LYS A 35 3.02 -12.68 -20.31
C LYS A 35 2.62 -14.10 -20.73
N LYS A 36 2.07 -14.92 -19.83
CA LYS A 36 1.68 -16.30 -20.12
C LYS A 36 0.18 -16.46 -19.90
N PRO A 37 -0.62 -16.63 -20.97
CA PRO A 37 -2.01 -17.03 -20.82
C PRO A 37 -2.12 -18.47 -20.28
N PRO A 38 -3.14 -18.77 -19.44
CA PRO A 38 -4.12 -17.84 -18.89
C PRO A 38 -3.53 -16.97 -17.77
N ALA A 39 -3.82 -15.65 -17.80
CA ALA A 39 -3.39 -14.71 -16.76
C ALA A 39 -4.21 -14.95 -15.48
N VAL A 40 -3.75 -15.88 -14.64
CA VAL A 40 -4.38 -16.21 -13.36
C VAL A 40 -4.15 -15.06 -12.37
N PRO A 41 -5.19 -14.54 -11.69
CA PRO A 41 -5.01 -13.54 -10.66
C PRO A 41 -4.24 -14.06 -9.45
N ILE A 42 -3.58 -13.14 -8.77
CA ILE A 42 -2.95 -13.42 -7.48
C ILE A 42 -3.93 -13.05 -6.38
N ILE A 43 -4.21 -14.01 -5.49
CA ILE A 43 -5.02 -13.77 -4.30
C ILE A 43 -4.21 -12.95 -3.30
N VAL A 44 -4.73 -11.79 -2.92
CA VAL A 44 -4.07 -10.87 -1.99
C VAL A 44 -5.03 -10.35 -0.92
N ASN A 45 -4.48 -9.85 0.17
CA ASN A 45 -5.19 -8.94 1.05
C ASN A 45 -4.70 -7.52 0.81
N LEU A 46 -5.62 -6.57 0.73
CA LEU A 46 -5.33 -5.14 0.65
C LEU A 46 -5.70 -4.46 1.96
N SER A 47 -4.83 -3.58 2.44
CA SER A 47 -5.10 -2.64 3.54
C SER A 47 -4.31 -1.36 3.34
N ILE A 48 -4.73 -0.27 3.97
CA ILE A 48 -4.00 1.00 4.01
C ILE A 48 -3.39 1.14 5.40
N ASP A 49 -2.14 1.57 5.50
CA ASP A 49 -1.55 1.85 6.80
C ASP A 49 -2.32 2.97 7.52
N SER A 50 -2.33 2.95 8.86
CA SER A 50 -3.13 3.91 9.64
C SER A 50 -2.73 5.38 9.40
N LYS A 51 -1.50 5.61 8.94
CA LYS A 51 -0.96 6.93 8.58
C LYS A 51 -1.23 7.34 7.13
N GLY A 52 -1.71 6.45 6.28
CA GLY A 52 -2.01 6.75 4.88
C GLY A 52 -0.78 7.01 4.01
N PHE A 53 0.36 6.41 4.34
CA PHE A 53 1.56 6.41 3.49
C PHE A 53 1.57 5.29 2.44
N TYR A 54 1.01 4.12 2.77
CA TYR A 54 1.16 2.92 1.95
C TYR A 54 -0.16 2.16 1.78
N LEU A 55 -0.41 1.71 0.55
CA LEU A 55 -1.27 0.57 0.27
C LEU A 55 -0.45 -0.70 0.47
N ILE A 56 -0.85 -1.51 1.44
CA ILE A 56 -0.23 -2.78 1.81
C ILE A 56 -0.95 -3.89 1.06
N CYS A 57 -0.21 -4.68 0.31
CA CYS A 57 -0.69 -5.82 -0.45
C CYS A 57 0.03 -7.08 0.01
N VAL A 58 -0.71 -7.98 0.64
CA VAL A 58 -0.18 -9.23 1.19
C VAL A 58 -0.58 -10.38 0.28
N ASN A 59 0.41 -11.00 -0.36
CA ASN A 59 0.21 -12.25 -1.09
C ASN A 59 0.23 -13.41 -0.10
N ARG A 60 -0.95 -13.99 0.20
CA ARG A 60 -1.06 -15.08 1.18
C ARG A 60 -0.36 -16.36 0.74
N VAL A 61 -0.30 -16.62 -0.57
CA VAL A 61 0.27 -17.86 -1.12
C VAL A 61 1.80 -17.82 -1.07
N LYS A 62 2.38 -16.71 -1.52
CA LYS A 62 3.84 -16.52 -1.52
C LYS A 62 4.39 -16.00 -0.19
N LYS A 63 3.51 -15.55 0.71
CA LYS A 63 3.86 -14.89 1.98
C LYS A 63 4.73 -13.65 1.79
N GLU A 64 4.47 -12.92 0.71
CA GLU A 64 5.18 -11.71 0.36
C GLU A 64 4.31 -10.49 0.70
N VAL A 65 4.95 -9.43 1.21
CA VAL A 65 4.31 -8.14 1.43
C VAL A 65 4.88 -7.11 0.48
N GLU A 66 4.00 -6.54 -0.32
CA GLU A 66 4.29 -5.37 -1.14
C GLU A 66 3.68 -4.14 -0.46
N CYS A 67 4.38 -3.01 -0.47
CA CYS A 67 3.76 -1.74 -0.07
C CYS A 67 3.98 -0.71 -1.17
N PHE A 68 2.87 -0.23 -1.71
CA PHE A 68 2.79 0.78 -2.74
C PHE A 68 2.71 2.15 -2.07
N ASP A 69 3.65 3.03 -2.40
CA ASP A 69 3.68 4.39 -1.87
C ASP A 69 2.49 5.20 -2.41
N LEU A 70 1.57 5.58 -1.54
CA LEU A 70 0.36 6.27 -1.98
C LEU A 70 0.67 7.58 -2.70
N ALA A 71 1.77 8.27 -2.35
CA ALA A 71 2.18 9.50 -3.03
C ALA A 71 2.58 9.29 -4.51
N LEU A 72 2.83 8.04 -4.92
CA LEU A 72 3.16 7.66 -6.29
C LEU A 72 1.94 7.18 -7.10
N ILE A 73 0.75 7.12 -6.50
CA ILE A 73 -0.48 6.89 -7.26
C ILE A 73 -0.71 8.10 -8.18
N HIS A 74 -0.95 7.80 -9.45
CA HIS A 74 -1.28 8.79 -10.47
C HIS A 74 -2.78 8.94 -10.66
N ASP A 75 -3.51 7.82 -10.61
CA ASP A 75 -4.94 7.78 -10.87
C ASP A 75 -5.54 6.48 -10.31
N THR A 76 -6.83 6.51 -10.00
CA THR A 76 -7.61 5.33 -9.59
C THR A 76 -8.99 5.36 -10.22
N ARG A 77 -9.39 4.27 -10.87
CA ARG A 77 -10.64 4.20 -11.65
C ARG A 77 -11.50 3.01 -11.28
N THR A 78 -12.80 3.15 -11.47
CA THR A 78 -13.78 2.07 -11.31
C THR A 78 -14.95 2.26 -12.30
N GLY A 79 -15.84 1.27 -12.40
CA GLY A 79 -17.00 1.34 -13.27
C GLY A 79 -16.63 1.38 -14.75
N SER A 80 -17.26 2.28 -15.51
CA SER A 80 -17.04 2.38 -16.97
C SER A 80 -15.64 2.84 -17.37
N GLN A 81 -14.87 3.41 -16.45
CA GLN A 81 -13.53 3.97 -16.71
C GLN A 81 -12.40 2.98 -16.39
N VAL A 82 -12.76 1.75 -16.02
CA VAL A 82 -11.81 0.73 -15.58
C VAL A 82 -11.07 0.10 -16.76
N SER A 83 -9.77 -0.15 -16.62
CA SER A 83 -9.01 -0.93 -17.61
C SER A 83 -9.05 -2.39 -17.22
N LEU A 84 -9.69 -3.23 -18.03
CA LEU A 84 -9.77 -4.66 -17.77
C LEU A 84 -8.53 -5.36 -18.38
N PRO A 85 -7.81 -6.20 -17.62
CA PRO A 85 -6.74 -7.00 -18.18
C PRO A 85 -7.30 -8.05 -19.14
N GLN A 86 -6.50 -8.43 -20.12
CA GLN A 86 -6.85 -9.49 -21.07
C GLN A 86 -7.11 -10.81 -20.32
N GLY A 87 -8.26 -11.44 -20.58
CA GLY A 87 -8.66 -12.69 -19.90
C GLY A 87 -9.32 -12.48 -18.53
N GLY A 88 -9.43 -11.25 -18.03
CA GLY A 88 -9.99 -10.95 -16.72
C GLY A 88 -11.50 -11.18 -16.65
N VAL A 89 -12.24 -10.77 -17.68
CA VAL A 89 -13.71 -10.92 -17.73
C VAL A 89 -14.07 -12.39 -17.81
N GLU A 90 -13.41 -13.14 -18.69
CA GLU A 90 -13.65 -14.57 -18.89
C GLU A 90 -13.39 -15.36 -17.59
N TYR A 91 -12.36 -14.98 -16.82
CA TYR A 91 -12.06 -15.59 -15.53
C TYR A 91 -13.20 -15.36 -14.51
N PHE A 92 -13.75 -14.14 -14.44
CA PHE A 92 -14.86 -13.84 -13.53
C PHE A 92 -16.13 -14.59 -13.91
N ASP A 93 -16.46 -14.63 -15.20
CA ASP A 93 -17.65 -15.32 -15.71
C ASP A 93 -17.57 -16.83 -15.47
N GLN A 94 -16.41 -17.45 -15.74
CA GLN A 94 -16.20 -18.89 -15.53
C GLN A 94 -16.22 -19.31 -14.05
N ASN A 95 -15.78 -18.43 -13.15
CA ASN A 95 -15.67 -18.73 -11.73
C ASN A 95 -16.84 -18.16 -10.90
N HIS A 96 -17.84 -17.56 -11.54
CA HIS A 96 -19.01 -16.94 -10.90
C HIS A 96 -18.64 -15.99 -9.74
N ILE A 97 -17.62 -15.16 -9.96
CA ILE A 97 -17.07 -14.28 -8.91
C ILE A 97 -17.96 -13.04 -8.74
N GLY A 98 -18.56 -12.91 -7.56
CA GLY A 98 -19.47 -11.83 -7.17
C GLY A 98 -20.93 -12.07 -7.59
N LEU A 99 -21.79 -11.05 -7.42
CA LEU A 99 -23.22 -11.12 -7.79
C LEU A 99 -23.41 -11.17 -9.31
N LEU A 100 -24.22 -12.12 -9.80
CA LEU A 100 -24.49 -12.35 -11.23
C LEU A 100 -25.15 -11.14 -11.92
N ASP A 101 -25.96 -10.36 -11.19
CA ASP A 101 -26.69 -9.21 -11.73
C ASP A 101 -25.88 -7.89 -11.72
N VAL A 102 -24.63 -7.93 -11.28
CA VAL A 102 -23.76 -6.76 -11.15
C VAL A 102 -22.64 -6.81 -12.18
N PRO A 103 -22.54 -5.82 -13.10
CA PRO A 103 -21.50 -5.79 -14.13
C PRO A 103 -20.09 -5.93 -13.53
N VAL A 104 -19.25 -6.77 -14.14
CA VAL A 104 -17.86 -7.00 -13.69
C VAL A 104 -17.06 -5.71 -13.57
N THR A 105 -17.30 -4.74 -14.46
CA THR A 105 -16.66 -3.41 -14.44
C THR A 105 -16.94 -2.61 -13.17
N SER A 106 -18.12 -2.77 -12.56
CA SER A 106 -18.49 -2.06 -11.33
C SER A 106 -17.81 -2.62 -10.08
N LYS A 107 -17.31 -3.86 -10.16
CA LYS A 107 -16.54 -4.49 -9.08
C LYS A 107 -15.07 -4.15 -9.19
N TRP A 108 -14.62 -3.73 -10.36
CA TRP A 108 -13.20 -3.60 -10.67
C TRP A 108 -12.65 -2.25 -10.23
N LEU A 109 -11.53 -2.28 -9.51
CA LEU A 109 -10.69 -1.14 -9.21
C LEU A 109 -9.43 -1.21 -10.08
N THR A 110 -9.10 -0.10 -10.71
CA THR A 110 -7.83 0.14 -11.40
C THR A 110 -7.00 1.10 -10.57
N ILE A 111 -5.80 0.72 -10.18
CA ILE A 111 -4.82 1.64 -9.58
C ILE A 111 -3.67 1.84 -10.56
N TYR A 112 -3.47 3.08 -11.01
CA TYR A 112 -2.29 3.45 -11.79
C TYR A 112 -1.17 3.88 -10.84
N TYR A 113 -0.19 3.00 -10.70
CA TYR A 113 0.98 3.19 -9.86
C TYR A 113 2.23 2.97 -10.72
N GLY A 114 2.93 4.04 -11.08
CA GLY A 114 3.99 3.97 -12.09
C GLY A 114 3.47 3.34 -13.40
N ASN A 115 4.11 2.24 -13.84
CA ASN A 115 3.72 1.46 -15.02
C ASN A 115 2.90 0.20 -14.70
N THR A 116 2.46 0.02 -13.45
CA THR A 116 1.78 -1.18 -12.99
C THR A 116 0.31 -0.90 -12.70
N PHE A 117 -0.52 -1.91 -12.95
CA PHE A 117 -1.94 -1.92 -12.68
C PHE A 117 -2.25 -2.92 -11.57
N VAL A 118 -3.15 -2.56 -10.65
CA VAL A 118 -3.76 -3.50 -9.70
C VAL A 118 -5.26 -3.48 -9.91
N ALA A 119 -5.77 -4.64 -10.34
CA ALA A 119 -7.17 -5.01 -10.27
C ALA A 119 -7.55 -5.41 -8.85
N SER A 120 -8.77 -5.13 -8.42
CA SER A 120 -9.38 -5.87 -7.32
C SER A 120 -10.90 -5.71 -7.33
N GLU A 121 -11.61 -6.70 -6.80
CA GLU A 121 -13.01 -6.56 -6.38
C GLU A 121 -13.04 -5.70 -5.11
N LEU A 122 -13.25 -4.39 -5.25
CA LEU A 122 -13.31 -3.47 -4.11
C LEU A 122 -14.44 -2.46 -4.29
N ARG A 123 -15.00 -2.03 -3.16
CA ARG A 123 -16.09 -1.03 -3.12
C ARG A 123 -15.60 0.32 -3.69
N ILE A 124 -16.51 1.10 -4.27
CA ILE A 124 -16.29 2.47 -4.78
C ILE A 124 -15.47 3.33 -3.80
N GLU A 125 -15.69 3.14 -2.51
CA GLU A 125 -15.02 3.81 -1.40
C GLU A 125 -13.48 3.68 -1.43
N TRP A 126 -12.94 2.56 -1.92
CA TRP A 126 -11.50 2.39 -2.12
C TRP A 126 -10.96 3.32 -3.19
N THR A 127 -11.65 3.44 -4.33
CA THR A 127 -11.26 4.31 -5.44
C THR A 127 -11.16 5.76 -4.96
N GLU A 128 -12.23 6.27 -4.34
CA GLU A 128 -12.27 7.65 -3.87
C GLU A 128 -11.19 7.91 -2.81
N LYS A 129 -10.99 6.98 -1.87
CA LYS A 129 -10.03 7.19 -0.80
C LYS A 129 -8.59 7.12 -1.29
N LEU A 130 -8.26 6.17 -2.15
CA LEU A 130 -6.93 6.06 -2.73
C LEU A 130 -6.60 7.27 -3.59
N PHE A 131 -7.56 7.79 -4.36
CA PHE A 131 -7.41 9.04 -5.11
C PHE A 131 -7.10 10.22 -4.18
N GLN A 132 -7.90 10.39 -3.12
CA GLN A 132 -7.72 11.45 -2.13
C GLN A 132 -6.36 11.38 -1.41
N LEU A 133 -5.90 10.17 -1.07
CA LEU A 133 -4.60 9.97 -0.44
C LEU A 133 -3.47 10.23 -1.45
N GLY A 134 -3.55 9.68 -2.66
CA GLY A 134 -2.49 9.85 -3.67
C GLY A 134 -2.30 11.30 -4.14
N HIS A 135 -3.36 12.11 -4.11
CA HIS A 135 -3.29 13.54 -4.42
C HIS A 135 -3.21 14.45 -3.18
N ASN A 136 -2.97 13.90 -2.00
CA ASN A 136 -2.73 14.71 -0.81
C ASN A 136 -1.37 15.44 -0.93
N GLN A 137 -1.41 16.77 -0.88
CA GLN A 137 -0.22 17.61 -1.01
C GLN A 137 0.77 17.45 0.15
N ILE A 138 0.31 17.10 1.35
CA ILE A 138 1.18 16.83 2.50
C ILE A 138 2.01 15.57 2.25
N LEU A 139 1.39 14.51 1.73
CA LEU A 139 2.09 13.27 1.42
C LEU A 139 3.19 13.44 0.36
N ARG A 140 3.11 14.48 -0.47
CA ARG A 140 4.11 14.85 -1.46
C ARG A 140 5.17 15.83 -0.93
N ASN A 141 4.88 16.51 0.18
CA ASN A 141 5.74 17.53 0.78
C ASN A 141 6.01 17.22 2.27
N LEU A 142 6.43 15.98 2.55
CA LEU A 142 6.70 15.51 3.91
C LEU A 142 7.87 16.25 4.54
N SER A 143 7.78 16.56 5.83
CA SER A 143 8.92 17.03 6.60
C SER A 143 9.93 15.90 6.82
N SER A 144 11.13 16.22 7.31
CA SER A 144 12.12 15.19 7.67
C SER A 144 11.60 14.21 8.72
N LEU A 145 10.80 14.71 9.69
CA LEU A 145 10.20 13.86 10.72
C LEU A 145 9.15 12.92 10.11
N ASP A 146 8.25 13.46 9.27
CA ASP A 146 7.23 12.62 8.62
C ASP A 146 7.84 11.61 7.65
N CYS A 147 8.97 11.95 7.02
CA CYS A 147 9.75 11.02 6.22
C CYS A 147 10.28 9.85 7.07
N LEU A 148 10.79 10.12 8.28
CA LEU A 148 11.18 9.07 9.22
C LEU A 148 9.98 8.21 9.65
N GLU A 149 8.82 8.83 9.90
CA GLU A 149 7.59 8.08 10.20
C GLU A 149 7.15 7.18 9.05
N LYS A 150 7.24 7.68 7.81
CA LYS A 150 6.97 6.91 6.60
C LYS A 150 7.93 5.73 6.45
N ILE A 151 9.23 5.96 6.65
CA ILE A 151 10.25 4.90 6.67
C ILE A 151 9.91 3.85 7.73
N HIS A 152 9.50 4.27 8.93
CA HIS A 152 9.07 3.38 10.00
C HIS A 152 7.85 2.54 9.61
N SER A 153 6.80 3.14 9.03
CA SER A 153 5.65 2.39 8.48
C SER A 153 6.09 1.34 7.46
N LYS A 154 7.02 1.68 6.55
CA LYS A 154 7.54 0.75 5.56
C LYS A 154 8.31 -0.42 6.19
N ILE A 155 9.06 -0.16 7.27
CA ILE A 155 9.79 -1.20 8.00
C ILE A 155 8.81 -2.17 8.68
N ILE A 156 7.82 -1.65 9.40
CA ILE A 156 6.84 -2.48 10.13
C ILE A 156 6.03 -3.35 9.17
N HIS A 157 5.51 -2.76 8.08
CA HIS A 157 4.62 -3.49 7.19
C HIS A 157 5.36 -4.25 6.09
N GLY A 158 6.40 -3.67 5.51
CA GLY A 158 7.04 -4.19 4.30
C GLY A 158 8.19 -5.17 4.55
N LEU A 159 8.78 -5.18 5.75
CA LEU A 159 9.92 -6.06 6.06
C LEU A 159 9.58 -7.19 7.03
N ILE A 160 8.32 -7.27 7.48
CA ILE A 160 7.86 -8.30 8.40
C ILE A 160 7.88 -9.68 7.74
N ASP A 161 8.41 -10.67 8.46
CA ASP A 161 8.22 -12.08 8.15
C ASP A 161 6.82 -12.48 8.63
N LEU A 162 5.92 -12.84 7.71
CA LEU A 162 4.53 -13.14 8.04
C LEU A 162 4.36 -14.39 8.91
N ASP A 163 5.29 -15.36 8.84
CA ASP A 163 5.23 -16.58 9.65
C ASP A 163 5.68 -16.30 11.08
N LYS A 164 6.82 -15.64 11.22
CA LYS A 164 7.42 -15.36 12.53
C LYS A 164 6.87 -14.11 13.19
N ARG A 165 6.13 -13.29 12.45
CA ARG A 165 5.64 -11.94 12.85
C ARG A 165 6.76 -11.05 13.41
N LYS A 166 7.97 -11.24 12.89
CA LYS A 166 9.19 -10.55 13.32
C LYS A 166 9.85 -9.89 12.12
N ILE A 167 10.56 -8.79 12.34
CA ILE A 167 11.31 -8.10 11.28
C ILE A 167 12.73 -8.67 11.26
N PRO A 168 13.17 -9.35 10.19
CA PRO A 168 14.52 -9.86 10.12
C PRO A 168 15.53 -8.71 10.05
N VAL A 169 16.52 -8.72 10.95
CA VAL A 169 17.60 -7.71 10.98
C VAL A 169 18.30 -7.59 9.63
N ARG A 170 18.50 -8.72 8.94
CA ARG A 170 19.06 -8.75 7.58
C ARG A 170 18.27 -7.86 6.61
N ASN A 171 16.95 -7.96 6.62
CA ASN A 171 16.08 -7.21 5.72
C ASN A 171 16.11 -5.72 6.07
N LEU A 172 16.11 -5.40 7.37
CA LEU A 172 16.23 -4.02 7.85
C LEU A 172 17.55 -3.37 7.45
N VAL A 173 18.68 -4.06 7.66
CA VAL A 173 20.01 -3.57 7.26
C VAL A 173 20.08 -3.43 5.74
N GLN A 174 19.57 -4.40 4.98
CA GLN A 174 19.56 -4.32 3.51
C GLN A 174 18.70 -3.14 3.02
N PHE A 175 17.56 -2.89 3.64
CA PHE A 175 16.67 -1.77 3.32
C PHE A 175 17.34 -0.42 3.57
N LEU A 176 17.96 -0.23 4.74
CA LEU A 176 18.60 1.03 5.12
C LEU A 176 19.96 1.26 4.43
N CYS A 177 20.71 0.20 4.14
CA CYS A 177 22.07 0.29 3.59
C CYS A 177 22.16 0.08 2.07
N LYS A 178 21.06 0.12 1.31
CA LYS A 178 21.02 -0.20 -0.13
C LYS A 178 22.21 0.33 -0.95
N ASN A 179 22.74 1.51 -0.61
CA ASN A 179 23.83 2.18 -1.33
C ASN A 179 25.15 2.34 -0.55
N ASN A 180 25.23 1.94 0.72
CA ASN A 180 26.43 2.17 1.54
C ASN A 180 26.70 0.98 2.49
N ARG A 181 27.67 0.13 2.12
CA ARG A 181 28.04 -1.05 2.90
C ARG A 181 28.68 -0.70 4.24
N ASP A 182 29.35 0.45 4.34
CA ASP A 182 30.05 0.87 5.56
C ASP A 182 29.08 1.26 6.69
N SER A 183 27.88 1.70 6.33
CA SER A 183 26.82 2.04 7.30
C SER A 183 26.23 0.82 8.01
N SER A 184 26.40 -0.40 7.48
CA SER A 184 25.81 -1.63 8.05
C SER A 184 26.26 -1.89 9.49
N LYS A 185 27.55 -1.68 9.79
CA LYS A 185 28.11 -1.85 11.14
C LYS A 185 27.48 -0.89 12.14
N ASN A 186 27.28 0.36 11.73
CA ASN A 186 26.68 1.40 12.56
C ASN A 186 25.21 1.10 12.86
N ILE A 187 24.46 0.62 11.86
CA ILE A 187 23.05 0.23 12.04
C ILE A 187 22.93 -0.97 12.98
N ILE A 188 23.75 -2.01 12.79
CA ILE A 188 23.76 -3.17 13.68
C ILE A 188 24.06 -2.73 15.12
N LYS A 189 25.06 -1.86 15.31
CA LYS A 189 25.37 -1.30 16.63
C LYS A 189 24.18 -0.52 17.22
N ALA A 190 23.49 0.29 16.43
CA ALA A 190 22.32 1.04 16.87
C ALA A 190 21.16 0.11 17.29
N ILE A 191 20.92 -0.97 16.55
CA ILE A 191 19.91 -1.99 16.89
C ILE A 191 20.25 -2.68 18.22
N TYR A 192 21.52 -3.05 18.43
CA TYR A 192 21.96 -3.62 19.70
C TYR A 192 21.74 -2.63 20.85
N LEU A 193 22.11 -1.36 20.67
CA LEU A 193 21.90 -0.34 21.70
C LEU A 193 20.42 -0.14 22.01
N SER A 194 19.54 -0.13 21.01
CA SER A 194 18.10 0.00 21.24
C SER A 194 17.53 -1.18 22.01
N ALA A 195 18.02 -2.40 21.77
CA ALA A 195 17.61 -3.59 22.50
C ALA A 195 18.06 -3.55 23.98
N THR A 196 19.20 -2.94 24.27
CA THR A 196 19.72 -2.80 25.63
C THR A 196 19.02 -1.68 26.43
N ILE A 197 18.58 -0.62 25.76
CA ILE A 197 17.95 0.56 26.40
C ILE A 197 16.46 0.31 26.72
N HIS A 198 15.79 -0.55 25.96
CA HIS A 198 14.42 -1.00 26.25
C HIS A 198 14.38 -2.53 26.45
N PRO A 199 14.48 -3.04 27.70
CA PRO A 199 14.40 -4.47 27.99
C PRO A 199 12.98 -5.06 27.83
N LEU A 200 12.05 -4.35 27.18
CA LEU A 200 10.70 -4.83 26.93
C LEU A 200 10.61 -5.53 25.58
N GLY A 201 10.86 -6.84 25.60
CA GLY A 201 9.97 -7.79 24.92
C GLY A 201 10.24 -8.10 23.45
N PHE A 202 11.47 -8.50 23.10
CA PHE A 202 11.66 -9.49 22.02
C PHE A 202 11.76 -10.89 22.67
N TYR A 203 10.66 -11.41 23.21
CA TYR A 203 10.57 -12.81 23.64
C TYR A 203 9.76 -13.61 22.61
N ASP A 204 10.39 -14.70 22.16
CA ASP A 204 9.90 -15.96 21.57
C ASP A 204 8.70 -15.95 20.60
#